data_AF-A0A644YUC3-F1
#
_entry.id   AF-A0A644YUC3-F1
#
_cell.length_a   1.000
_cell.length_b   1.000
_cell.length_c   1.000
_cell.angle_alpha   90.00
_cell.angle_beta   90.00
_cell.angle_gamma   90.00
#
_symmetry.space_group_name_H-M   'P 1'
#
loop_
_entity.id
_entity.type
_entity.pdbx_description
1 polymer ?
#
loop_
_entity_poly.entity_id
_entity_poly.type
_entity_poly.pdbx_seq_one_letter_code
_entity_poly.pdbx_strand_id
1 'polypeptide(L)'
;MSPGKPLPVPKPEDYRPVYDGQIETNDLEAIYDKFGDRAPNGFSGHPLAVSDIVELYDSGGSSFYHLGRTQFKEIAFEPEMPSQDMALRQTSSP
;
A
#
# COMPACT_ATOMS: atom_id res chain seq x y z
N MET A 1 -4.65 -24.48 19.66
CA MET A 1 -4.77 -23.51 18.55
C MET A 1 -3.38 -23.08 18.12
N SER A 2 -2.96 -23.40 16.90
CA SER A 2 -1.82 -22.70 16.30
C SER A 2 -2.23 -21.25 16.09
N PRO A 3 -1.41 -20.24 16.42
CA PRO A 3 -1.71 -18.87 16.00
C PRO A 3 -1.83 -18.88 14.48
N GLY A 4 -2.96 -18.39 13.97
CA GLY A 4 -3.18 -18.25 12.54
C GLY A 4 -1.98 -17.51 11.95
N LYS A 5 -1.41 -18.07 10.88
CA LYS A 5 -0.27 -17.47 10.19
C LYS A 5 -0.55 -15.98 9.96
N PRO A 6 0.36 -15.06 10.34
CA PRO A 6 0.15 -13.65 10.08
C PRO A 6 -0.10 -13.45 8.58
N LEU A 7 -1.05 -12.57 8.26
CA LEU A 7 -1.29 -12.19 6.88
C LEU A 7 0.01 -11.63 6.28
N PRO A 8 0.31 -11.93 5.01
CA PRO A 8 1.48 -11.38 4.35
C PRO A 8 1.44 -9.85 4.42
N VAL A 9 2.60 -9.24 4.68
CA VAL A 9 2.77 -7.80 4.62
C VAL A 9 2.62 -7.38 3.15
N PRO A 10 1.77 -6.38 2.82
CA PRO A 10 1.64 -5.89 1.46
C PRO A 10 2.98 -5.34 0.98
N LYS A 11 3.36 -5.64 -0.27
CA LYS A 11 4.56 -5.07 -0.89
C LYS A 11 4.19 -4.02 -1.94
N PRO A 12 4.99 -2.96 -2.12
CA PRO A 12 4.69 -1.94 -3.14
C PRO A 12 4.58 -2.53 -4.56
N GLU A 13 5.38 -3.57 -4.86
CA GLU A 13 5.38 -4.27 -6.16
C GLU A 13 4.06 -4.98 -6.50
N ASP A 14 3.22 -5.26 -5.50
CA ASP A 14 1.90 -5.88 -5.69
C ASP A 14 0.85 -4.87 -6.19
N TYR A 15 1.17 -3.57 -6.13
CA TYR A 15 0.27 -2.48 -6.47
C TYR A 15 0.78 -1.68 -7.68
N ARG A 16 -0.17 -1.10 -8.42
CA ARG A 16 0.14 -0.21 -9.54
C ARG A 16 -0.52 1.15 -9.31
N PRO A 17 0.21 2.26 -9.42
CA PRO A 17 -0.40 3.58 -9.40
C PRO A 17 -1.33 3.73 -10.60
N VAL A 18 -2.61 4.03 -10.34
CA VAL A 18 -3.66 4.22 -11.35
C VAL A 18 -4.13 5.67 -11.43
N TYR A 19 -3.65 6.52 -10.52
CA TYR A 19 -3.85 7.95 -10.50
C TYR A 19 -2.81 8.63 -9.62
N ASP A 20 -2.30 9.75 -10.10
CA ASP A 20 -1.39 10.66 -9.40
C ASP A 20 -1.91 12.07 -9.68
N GLY A 21 -2.25 12.81 -8.63
CA GLY A 21 -2.76 14.15 -8.78
C GLY A 21 -3.50 14.68 -7.56
N GLN A 22 -3.60 16.00 -7.49
CA GLN A 22 -4.29 16.68 -6.40
C GLN A 22 -5.81 16.54 -6.51
N ILE A 23 -6.46 16.38 -5.36
CA ILE A 23 -7.91 16.37 -5.20
C ILE A 23 -8.31 17.33 -4.08
N GLU A 24 -9.59 17.62 -3.94
CA GLU A 24 -10.13 18.62 -3.01
C GLU A 24 -10.21 18.17 -1.54
N THR A 25 -9.73 16.98 -1.20
CA THR A 25 -9.87 16.40 0.15
C THR A 25 -8.77 15.38 0.46
N ASN A 26 -8.41 15.28 1.75
CA ASN A 26 -7.57 14.21 2.30
C ASN A 26 -8.40 13.19 3.13
N ASP A 27 -9.72 13.35 3.16
CA ASP A 27 -10.61 12.44 3.87
C ASP A 27 -10.76 11.13 3.07
N LEU A 28 -10.37 10.01 3.68
CA LEU A 28 -10.32 8.71 3.01
C LEU A 28 -11.70 8.20 2.57
N GLU A 29 -12.76 8.55 3.30
CA GLU A 29 -14.14 8.16 2.95
C GLU A 29 -14.61 8.95 1.73
N ALA A 30 -14.38 10.27 1.72
CA ALA A 30 -14.66 11.11 0.57
C ALA A 30 -13.83 10.71 -0.67
N ILE A 31 -12.59 10.25 -0.49
CA ILE A 31 -11.76 9.70 -1.57
C ILE A 31 -12.38 8.40 -2.09
N TYR A 32 -12.71 7.46 -1.20
CA TYR A 32 -13.35 6.20 -1.57
C TYR A 32 -14.60 6.41 -2.42
N ASP A 33 -15.52 7.27 -1.97
CA ASP A 33 -16.76 7.60 -2.68
C ASP A 33 -16.50 8.32 -4.02
N LYS A 34 -15.55 9.24 -4.06
CA LYS A 34 -15.23 10.01 -5.26
C LYS A 34 -14.72 9.10 -6.38
N PHE A 35 -13.78 8.21 -6.06
CA PHE A 35 -13.22 7.29 -7.05
C PHE A 35 -14.13 6.08 -7.32
N GLY A 36 -15.23 5.92 -6.58
CA GLY A 36 -16.29 4.96 -6.87
C GLY A 36 -17.11 5.33 -8.10
N ASP A 37 -17.81 6.48 -8.04
CA ASP A 37 -18.79 6.89 -9.08
C ASP A 37 -18.36 8.11 -9.91
N ARG A 38 -17.41 8.90 -9.41
CA ARG A 38 -17.05 10.22 -9.97
C ARG A 38 -15.54 10.36 -10.13
N ALA A 39 -14.90 9.30 -10.60
CA ALA A 39 -13.46 9.25 -10.72
C ALA A 39 -12.92 10.43 -11.56
N PRO A 40 -11.84 11.10 -11.11
CA PRO A 40 -11.26 12.23 -11.81
C PRO A 40 -10.67 11.81 -13.16
N ASN A 41 -10.51 12.80 -14.05
CA ASN A 41 -9.86 12.57 -15.34
C ASN A 41 -8.41 12.10 -15.14
N GLY A 42 -7.99 11.09 -15.91
CA GLY A 42 -6.68 10.45 -15.76
C GLY A 42 -6.68 9.26 -14.80
N PHE A 43 -7.77 8.96 -14.10
CA PHE A 43 -7.90 7.69 -13.38
C PHE A 43 -8.05 6.53 -14.37
N SER A 44 -7.09 5.61 -14.38
CA SER A 44 -7.08 4.44 -15.26
C SER A 44 -7.41 3.12 -14.53
N GLY A 45 -7.83 3.22 -13.26
CA GLY A 45 -8.13 2.09 -12.39
C GLY A 45 -9.59 1.62 -12.49
N HIS A 46 -9.90 0.57 -11.74
CA HIS A 46 -11.29 0.25 -11.41
C HIS A 46 -11.76 1.12 -10.24
N PRO A 47 -13.07 1.29 -10.03
CA PRO A 47 -13.60 1.91 -8.82
C PRO A 47 -12.91 1.36 -7.56
N LEU A 48 -12.57 2.24 -6.61
CA LEU A 48 -11.86 1.82 -5.41
C LEU A 48 -12.64 0.74 -4.67
N ALA A 49 -11.91 -0.27 -4.20
CA ALA A 49 -12.45 -1.46 -3.57
C ALA A 49 -11.63 -1.85 -2.34
N VAL A 50 -12.15 -2.84 -1.63
CA VAL A 50 -11.41 -3.49 -0.54
C VAL A 50 -10.09 -4.01 -1.07
N SER A 51 -9.03 -3.80 -0.30
CA SER A 51 -7.64 -4.15 -0.63
C SER A 51 -6.90 -3.22 -1.58
N ASP A 52 -7.53 -2.13 -2.04
CA ASP A 52 -6.79 -1.03 -2.65
C ASP A 52 -6.01 -0.23 -1.60
N ILE A 53 -5.01 0.51 -2.08
CA ILE A 53 -4.17 1.40 -1.29
C ILE A 53 -4.38 2.84 -1.76
N VAL A 54 -4.59 3.75 -0.81
CA VAL A 54 -4.53 5.19 -1.04
C VAL A 54 -3.24 5.72 -0.43
N GLU A 55 -2.43 6.40 -1.23
CA GLU A 55 -1.30 7.18 -0.75
C GLU A 55 -1.73 8.64 -0.62
N LEU A 56 -1.57 9.22 0.57
CA LEU A 56 -1.64 10.66 0.78
C LEU A 56 -0.22 11.18 0.95
N TYR A 57 0.18 12.13 0.11
CA TYR A 57 1.54 12.63 0.09
C TYR A 57 1.59 14.15 -0.08
N ASP A 58 2.60 14.77 0.52
CA ASP A 58 2.96 16.17 0.34
C ASP A 58 4.50 16.33 0.34
N SER A 59 4.99 17.57 0.40
CA SER A 59 6.43 17.85 0.44
C SER A 59 7.16 17.26 1.66
N GLY A 60 6.43 16.90 2.71
CA GLY A 60 6.93 16.36 3.97
C GLY A 60 6.95 14.83 4.03
N GLY A 61 6.27 14.13 3.11
CA GLY A 61 6.31 12.66 3.02
C GLY A 61 5.01 12.04 2.52
N SER A 62 4.90 10.73 2.74
CA SER A 62 3.76 9.90 2.31
C SER A 62 3.23 9.04 3.45
N SER A 63 1.91 8.88 3.50
CA SER A 63 1.20 7.89 4.32
C SER A 63 0.33 7.01 3.44
N PHE A 64 0.36 5.69 3.69
CA PHE A 64 -0.36 4.69 2.90
C PHE A 64 -1.50 4.10 3.70
N TYR A 65 -2.67 3.97 3.07
CA TYR A 65 -3.89 3.50 3.71
C TYR A 65 -4.49 2.34 2.92
N HIS A 66 -4.59 1.18 3.56
CA HIS A 66 -5.29 0.03 3.02
C HIS A 66 -6.80 0.17 3.23
N LEU A 67 -7.56 0.02 2.15
CA LEU A 67 -9.01 0.13 2.18
C LEU A 67 -9.65 -1.17 2.69
N GLY A 68 -10.23 -1.13 3.88
CA GLY A 68 -10.95 -2.24 4.48
C GLY A 68 -12.46 -2.11 4.30
N ARG A 69 -13.19 -3.23 4.48
CA ARG A 69 -14.67 -3.24 4.40
C ARG A 69 -15.35 -2.35 5.44
N THR A 70 -14.72 -2.14 6.59
CA THR A 70 -15.31 -1.45 7.75
C THR A 70 -14.44 -0.30 8.26
N GLN A 71 -13.19 -0.23 7.85
CA GLN A 71 -12.25 0.81 8.29
C GLN A 71 -11.10 0.94 7.29
N PHE A 72 -10.57 2.15 7.16
CA PHE A 72 -9.30 2.39 6.51
C PHE A 72 -8.17 2.21 7.52
N LYS A 73 -7.11 1.49 7.13
CA LYS A 73 -5.99 1.17 8.01
C LYS A 73 -4.71 1.73 7.42
N GLU A 74 -4.04 2.60 8.18
CA GLU A 74 -2.68 3.02 7.82
C GLU A 74 -1.73 1.83 7.86
N ILE A 75 -0.91 1.72 6.82
CA ILE A 75 0.10 0.67 6.67
C ILE A 75 1.46 1.30 6.37
N ALA A 76 2.51 0.64 6.82
CA ALA A 76 3.84 0.86 6.29
C ALA A 76 4.16 -0.30 5.34
N PHE A 77 4.59 0.03 4.13
CA PHE A 77 5.32 -0.95 3.33
C PHE A 77 6.63 -1.22 4.06
N GLU A 78 6.82 -2.45 4.56
CA GLU A 78 8.10 -2.77 5.21
C GLU A 78 9.20 -2.59 4.16
N PRO A 79 10.28 -1.84 4.46
CA PRO A 79 11.44 -1.85 3.59
C PRO A 79 11.89 -3.31 3.51
N GLU A 80 12.09 -3.81 2.28
CA GLU A 80 12.67 -5.14 2.09
C GLU A 80 13.93 -5.22 2.95
N MET A 81 13.86 -5.92 4.08
CA MET A 81 15.07 -6.32 4.77
C MET A 81 15.83 -7.16 3.75
N PRO A 82 17.09 -6.81 3.38
CA PRO A 82 17.86 -7.69 2.53
C PRO A 82 17.89 -9.04 3.22
N SER A 83 17.29 -10.04 2.57
CA SER A 83 17.22 -11.39 3.13
C SER A 83 18.63 -11.78 3.52
N GLN A 84 18.83 -12.09 4.80
CA GLN A 84 20.10 -12.57 5.34
C GLN A 84 20.36 -14.00 4.85
N ASP A 85 20.46 -14.16 3.53
CA ASP A 85 20.88 -15.38 2.84
C ASP A 85 22.09 -15.03 1.95
N MET A 86 23.02 -14.23 2.49
CA MET A 86 24.34 -13.98 1.88
C MET A 86 25.50 -14.16 2.87
N ALA A 87 25.24 -14.50 4.13
CA ALA A 87 26.27 -14.58 5.18
C ALA A 87 26.83 -15.98 5.46
N LEU A 88 26.54 -17.01 4.64
CA LEU A 88 27.06 -18.37 4.83
C LEU A 88 27.79 -18.93 3.59
N ARG A 89 28.70 -18.16 2.99
CA ARG A 89 29.65 -18.71 1.99
C ARG A 89 31.10 -18.24 2.12
N GLN A 90 31.52 -17.73 3.28
CA GLN A 90 32.94 -17.43 3.51
C GLN A 90 33.41 -17.84 4.90
N THR A 91 33.25 -19.14 5.23
CA THR A 91 34.19 -19.82 6.15
C THR A 91 34.51 -21.19 5.55
N SER A 92 35.39 -21.20 4.56
CA SER A 92 36.12 -22.41 4.22
C SER A 92 37.57 -22.02 4.03
N SER A 93 38.33 -22.32 5.08
CA SER A 93 39.79 -22.38 5.13
C SER A 93 40.39 -23.06 3.90
N PRO A 94 41.65 -22.71 3.61
CA PRO A 94 42.72 -23.65 3.93
C PRO A 94 43.54 -23.23 5.15
#